data_AF-A0A7X8XBA0-F1
#
_entry.id   AF-A0A7X8XBA0-F1
#
_cell.length_a   1.000
_cell.length_b   1.000
_cell.length_c   1.000
_cell.angle_alpha   90.00
_cell.angle_beta   90.00
_cell.angle_gamma   90.00
#
_symmetry.space_group_name_H-M   'P 1'
#
loop_
_entity.id
_entity.type
_entity.pdbx_description
1 polymer ?
#
loop_
_entity_poly.entity_id
_entity_poly.type
_entity_poly.pdbx_seq_one_letter_code
_entity_poly.pdbx_strand_id
1 'polypeptide(L)'
;PYPPELPVVGACKKCNSSFSLDEQYLACFLDCVICGGTETSGMHRSNVKRILEENPTLRYRIESARKGDAADNLFWEPEADRVRNVILKLARGHAAYELYPKLEKPRILGFAPLQILSDDQRSAFEQVAGDDEIDLWPEIGSRAFLRAFGKSPDRLPLSGGWVVVQPDRYRYAVVETGGVLVRMVLSEYLACEVAWEY
;
A
#
# COMPACT_ATOMS: atom_id res chain seq x y z
N PRO A 1 -11.63 10.56 1.02
CA PRO A 1 -10.92 11.79 1.43
C PRO A 1 -9.87 11.42 2.48
N TYR A 2 -8.74 12.13 2.59
CA TYR A 2 -7.80 11.87 3.69
C TYR A 2 -8.42 12.29 5.04
N PRO A 3 -8.07 11.61 6.14
CA PRO A 3 -8.50 12.05 7.47
C PRO A 3 -7.90 13.44 7.79
N PRO A 4 -8.59 14.27 8.59
CA PRO A 4 -8.21 15.66 8.84
C PRO A 4 -6.88 15.82 9.59
N GLU A 5 -6.44 14.80 10.34
CA GLU A 5 -5.18 14.79 11.10
C GLU A 5 -4.29 13.65 10.61
N LEU A 6 -4.11 13.55 9.29
CA LEU A 6 -3.22 12.55 8.70
C LEU A 6 -1.77 12.81 9.16
N PRO A 7 -1.11 11.86 9.83
CA PRO A 7 0.29 12.01 10.19
C PRO A 7 1.17 12.16 8.95
N VAL A 8 2.17 13.02 9.04
CA VAL A 8 3.13 13.27 7.95
C VAL A 8 4.55 12.98 8.41
N VAL A 9 5.34 12.39 7.51
CA VAL A 9 6.78 12.19 7.70
C VAL A 9 7.53 13.11 6.75
N GLY A 10 8.58 13.77 7.25
CA GLY A 10 9.44 14.59 6.40
C GLY A 10 10.12 13.75 5.32
N ALA A 11 10.14 14.26 4.09
CA ALA A 11 10.86 13.65 2.97
C ALA A 11 11.93 14.61 2.43
N CYS A 12 13.06 14.07 1.95
CA CYS A 12 14.05 14.89 1.26
C CYS A 12 13.48 15.44 -0.06
N LYS A 13 14.02 16.55 -0.56
CA LYS A 13 13.53 17.20 -1.79
C LYS A 13 13.45 16.23 -2.98
N LYS A 14 14.50 15.41 -3.18
CA LYS A 14 14.56 14.41 -4.25
C LYS A 14 13.43 13.39 -4.14
N CYS A 15 13.20 12.81 -2.96
CA CYS A 15 12.13 11.86 -2.73
C CYS A 15 10.74 12.52 -2.85
N ASN A 16 10.61 13.77 -2.42
CA ASN A 16 9.35 14.49 -2.51
C ASN A 16 8.93 14.79 -3.97
N SER A 17 9.90 14.95 -4.89
CA SER A 17 9.62 15.32 -6.29
C SER A 17 9.63 14.17 -7.30
N SER A 18 10.15 13.00 -6.96
CA SER A 18 10.47 11.94 -7.95
C SER A 18 9.38 10.90 -8.18
N PHE A 19 8.35 10.80 -7.34
CA PHE A 19 7.36 9.71 -7.40
C PHE A 19 5.96 10.13 -7.87
N SER A 20 5.73 11.42 -8.15
CA SER A 20 4.38 11.94 -8.43
C SER A 20 3.71 11.25 -9.63
N LEU A 21 4.47 10.91 -10.67
CA LEU A 21 3.97 10.20 -11.85
C LEU A 21 3.67 8.72 -11.57
N ASP A 22 4.47 8.07 -10.73
CA ASP A 22 4.26 6.66 -10.37
C ASP A 22 3.06 6.51 -9.43
N GLU A 23 2.90 7.43 -8.48
CA GLU A 23 1.73 7.52 -7.59
C GLU A 23 0.45 7.82 -8.37
N GLN A 24 0.52 8.76 -9.32
CA GLN A 24 -0.59 9.05 -10.21
C GLN A 24 -0.98 7.82 -11.05
N TYR A 25 0.01 7.15 -11.64
CA TYR A 25 -0.20 5.93 -12.41
C TYR A 25 -0.88 4.85 -11.55
N LEU A 26 -0.33 4.51 -10.38
CA LEU A 26 -0.88 3.45 -9.53
C LEU A 26 -2.30 3.79 -9.05
N ALA A 27 -2.54 5.03 -8.65
CA ALA A 27 -3.87 5.46 -8.20
C ALA A 27 -4.92 5.35 -9.31
N CYS A 28 -4.58 5.72 -10.55
CA CYS A 28 -5.50 5.60 -11.68
C CYS A 28 -5.67 4.15 -12.13
N PHE A 29 -4.57 3.38 -12.15
CA PHE A 29 -4.59 1.97 -12.53
C PHE A 29 -5.51 1.17 -11.60
N LEU A 30 -5.37 1.30 -10.27
CA LEU A 30 -6.21 0.57 -9.32
C LEU A 30 -7.69 0.90 -9.47
N ASP A 31 -8.03 2.18 -9.64
CA ASP A 31 -9.42 2.59 -9.86
C ASP A 31 -9.97 2.01 -11.17
N CYS A 32 -9.19 1.98 -12.26
CA CYS A 32 -9.60 1.35 -13.52
C CYS A 32 -9.82 -0.16 -13.37
N VAL A 33 -8.94 -0.86 -12.64
CA VAL A 33 -9.07 -2.29 -12.37
C VAL A 33 -10.36 -2.59 -11.60
N ILE A 34 -10.63 -1.82 -10.53
CA ILE A 34 -11.81 -1.99 -9.68
C ILE A 34 -13.10 -1.67 -10.45
N CYS A 35 -13.09 -0.65 -11.30
CA CYS A 35 -14.23 -0.28 -12.15
C CYS A 35 -14.37 -1.16 -13.41
N GLY A 36 -13.41 -2.06 -13.69
CA GLY A 36 -13.45 -2.95 -14.85
C GLY A 36 -13.14 -2.30 -16.20
N GLY A 37 -12.56 -1.10 -16.21
CA GLY A 37 -12.22 -0.37 -17.43
C GLY A 37 -11.73 1.07 -17.17
N THR A 38 -11.33 1.76 -18.24
CA THR A 38 -10.87 3.15 -18.17
C THR A 38 -11.95 4.20 -18.41
N GLU A 39 -13.22 3.79 -18.56
CA GLU A 39 -14.35 4.72 -18.69
C GLU A 39 -14.61 5.48 -17.39
N THR A 40 -14.72 6.80 -17.47
CA THR A 40 -14.76 7.66 -16.27
C THR A 40 -16.15 7.81 -15.65
N SER A 41 -17.20 7.30 -16.32
CA SER A 41 -18.59 7.37 -15.86
C SER A 41 -18.85 6.54 -14.60
N GLY A 42 -18.12 5.43 -14.41
CA GLY A 42 -18.23 4.53 -13.25
C GLY A 42 -17.23 4.81 -12.12
N MET A 43 -16.38 5.83 -12.26
CA MET A 43 -15.29 6.05 -11.31
C MET A 43 -15.73 6.77 -10.04
N HIS A 44 -15.48 6.15 -8.89
CA HIS A 44 -15.85 6.69 -7.58
C HIS A 44 -15.00 7.91 -7.15
N ARG A 45 -13.77 8.06 -7.66
CA ARG A 45 -12.84 9.10 -7.21
C ARG A 45 -12.77 10.26 -8.20
N SER A 46 -13.31 11.40 -7.79
CA SER A 46 -13.33 12.64 -8.59
C SER A 46 -11.94 13.07 -9.09
N ASN A 47 -10.88 12.93 -8.27
CA ASN A 47 -9.54 13.28 -8.70
C ASN A 47 -8.99 12.33 -9.79
N VAL A 48 -9.23 11.02 -9.67
CA VAL A 48 -8.78 10.05 -10.67
C VAL A 48 -9.55 10.24 -11.98
N LYS A 49 -10.88 10.42 -11.89
CA LYS A 49 -11.72 10.80 -13.02
C LYS A 49 -11.17 12.01 -13.76
N ARG A 50 -10.92 13.11 -13.04
CA ARG A 50 -10.36 14.34 -13.60
C ARG A 50 -9.01 14.11 -14.27
N ILE A 51 -8.10 13.36 -13.63
CA ILE A 51 -6.78 13.05 -14.20
C ILE A 51 -6.90 12.28 -15.51
N LEU A 52 -7.79 11.28 -15.60
CA LEU A 52 -7.95 10.48 -16.81
C LEU A 52 -8.67 11.24 -17.94
N GLU A 53 -9.56 12.17 -17.60
CA GLU A 53 -10.18 13.09 -18.57
C GLU A 53 -9.16 14.10 -19.12
N GLU A 54 -8.29 14.63 -18.27
CA GLU A 54 -7.26 15.61 -18.65
C GLU A 54 -6.00 14.97 -19.28
N ASN A 55 -5.77 13.68 -19.08
CA ASN A 55 -4.57 12.98 -19.56
C ASN A 55 -4.91 11.72 -20.39
N PRO A 56 -5.28 11.89 -21.67
CA PRO A 56 -5.57 10.77 -22.58
C PRO A 56 -4.40 9.79 -22.75
N THR A 57 -3.16 10.28 -22.64
CA THR A 57 -1.96 9.43 -22.77
C THR A 57 -1.87 8.44 -21.61
N LEU A 58 -2.13 8.89 -20.37
CA LEU A 58 -2.18 8.01 -19.21
C LEU A 58 -3.35 7.02 -19.31
N ARG A 59 -4.52 7.48 -19.77
CA ARG A 59 -5.68 6.61 -19.98
C ARG A 59 -5.36 5.48 -20.97
N TYR A 60 -4.81 5.81 -22.13
CA TYR A 60 -4.40 4.82 -23.14
C TYR A 60 -3.33 3.86 -22.60
N ARG A 61 -2.37 4.37 -21.84
CA ARG A 61 -1.32 3.57 -21.19
C ARG A 61 -1.88 2.57 -20.19
N ILE A 62 -2.92 2.93 -19.45
CA ILE A 62 -3.59 2.00 -18.54
C ILE A 62 -4.42 1.00 -19.36
N GLU A 63 -5.19 1.44 -20.36
CA GLU A 63 -6.00 0.52 -21.18
C GLU A 63 -5.13 -0.54 -21.87
N SER A 64 -3.92 -0.19 -22.33
CA SER A 64 -2.99 -1.15 -22.96
C SER A 64 -2.38 -2.17 -21.99
N ALA A 65 -2.52 -1.95 -20.68
CA ALA A 65 -2.19 -2.91 -19.63
C ALA A 65 -3.25 -4.02 -19.50
N ARG A 66 -4.43 -3.85 -20.10
CA ARG A 66 -5.44 -4.91 -20.20
C ARG A 66 -5.00 -5.95 -21.23
N LYS A 67 -4.93 -7.20 -20.83
CA LYS A 67 -4.51 -8.35 -21.66
C LYS A 67 -5.61 -9.40 -21.68
N GLY A 68 -5.65 -10.18 -22.75
CA GLY A 68 -6.42 -11.42 -22.84
C GLY A 68 -5.48 -12.61 -22.73
N ASP A 69 -5.90 -13.68 -22.06
CA ASP A 69 -5.22 -14.97 -22.13
C ASP A 69 -5.71 -15.81 -23.33
N ALA A 70 -5.17 -17.01 -23.50
CA ALA A 70 -5.56 -17.93 -24.58
C ALA A 70 -7.02 -18.43 -24.49
N ALA A 71 -7.66 -18.25 -23.34
CA ALA A 71 -9.05 -18.62 -23.07
C ALA A 71 -9.99 -17.39 -23.09
N ASP A 72 -9.50 -16.24 -23.59
CA ASP A 72 -10.23 -14.96 -23.66
C ASP A 72 -10.59 -14.36 -22.29
N ASN A 73 -9.92 -14.79 -21.21
CA ASN A 73 -10.04 -14.14 -19.91
C ASN A 73 -9.24 -12.84 -19.92
N LEU A 74 -9.88 -11.77 -19.46
CA LEU A 74 -9.24 -10.46 -19.35
C LEU A 74 -8.55 -10.30 -18.00
N PHE A 75 -7.27 -9.92 -18.04
CA PHE A 75 -6.49 -9.56 -16.85
C PHE A 75 -5.76 -8.24 -17.06
N TRP A 76 -5.27 -7.66 -15.97
CA TRP A 76 -4.51 -6.40 -16.01
C TRP A 76 -3.07 -6.67 -15.60
N GLU A 77 -2.14 -6.23 -16.45
CA GLU A 77 -0.70 -6.36 -16.22
C GLU A 77 -0.10 -4.98 -15.91
N PRO A 78 0.08 -4.61 -14.62
CA PRO A 78 0.59 -3.29 -14.27
C PRO A 78 2.04 -3.11 -14.69
N GLU A 79 2.44 -1.85 -14.85
CA GLU A 79 3.86 -1.48 -14.94
C GLU A 79 4.56 -1.70 -13.61
N ALA A 80 5.09 -2.91 -13.45
CA ALA A 80 5.60 -3.40 -12.17
C ALA A 80 6.59 -2.43 -11.51
N ASP A 81 7.50 -1.79 -12.26
CA ASP A 81 8.49 -0.88 -11.69
C ASP A 81 7.86 0.38 -11.08
N ARG A 82 6.80 0.93 -11.69
CA ARG A 82 6.05 2.05 -11.11
C ARG A 82 5.38 1.64 -9.80
N VAL A 83 4.79 0.44 -9.79
CA VAL A 83 4.15 -0.12 -8.59
C VAL A 83 5.20 -0.31 -7.47
N ARG A 84 6.35 -0.93 -7.79
CA ARG A 84 7.45 -1.14 -6.84
C ARG A 84 7.97 0.17 -6.26
N ASN A 85 8.12 1.20 -7.09
CA ASN A 85 8.57 2.52 -6.64
C ASN A 85 7.63 3.12 -5.59
N VAL A 86 6.32 3.07 -5.83
CA VAL A 86 5.32 3.58 -4.87
C VAL A 86 5.30 2.74 -3.60
N ILE A 87 5.27 1.41 -3.71
CA ILE A 87 5.28 0.51 -2.55
C ILE A 87 6.50 0.75 -1.67
N LEU A 88 7.69 0.85 -2.26
CA LEU A 88 8.92 1.10 -1.52
C LEU A 88 8.87 2.47 -0.82
N LYS A 89 8.38 3.50 -1.50
CA LYS A 89 8.21 4.84 -0.91
C LYS A 89 7.28 4.79 0.31
N LEU A 90 6.11 4.18 0.16
CA LEU A 90 5.12 4.06 1.23
C LEU A 90 5.67 3.24 2.41
N ALA A 91 6.34 2.13 2.12
CA ALA A 91 6.87 1.25 3.17
C ALA A 91 7.95 1.93 4.00
N ARG A 92 8.85 2.69 3.35
CA ARG A 92 9.85 3.51 4.05
C ARG A 92 9.22 4.62 4.88
N GLY A 93 8.16 5.25 4.37
CA GLY A 93 7.40 6.25 5.11
C GLY A 93 6.80 5.67 6.39
N HIS A 94 6.19 4.49 6.30
CA HIS A 94 5.61 3.79 7.45
C HIS A 94 6.64 3.31 8.44
N ALA A 95 7.74 2.72 7.98
CA ALA A 95 8.85 2.33 8.86
C ALA A 95 9.40 3.55 9.61
N ALA A 96 9.65 4.67 8.91
CA ALA A 96 10.14 5.89 9.54
C ALA A 96 9.12 6.54 10.50
N TYR A 97 7.81 6.38 10.25
CA TYR A 97 6.77 6.90 11.12
C TYR A 97 6.61 6.06 12.39
N GLU A 98 6.50 4.74 12.22
CA GLU A 98 6.18 3.82 13.32
C GLU A 98 7.40 3.46 14.17
N LEU A 99 8.56 3.36 13.52
CA LEU A 99 9.85 2.92 14.07
C LEU A 99 10.94 3.95 13.73
N TYR A 100 11.93 3.53 12.92
CA TYR A 100 13.05 4.31 12.42
C TYR A 100 13.20 4.18 10.88
N PRO A 101 13.86 5.13 10.20
CA PRO A 101 13.97 5.11 8.75
C PRO A 101 14.78 3.93 8.22
N LYS A 102 14.24 3.25 7.19
CA LYS A 102 14.92 2.19 6.43
C LYS A 102 15.38 2.72 5.07
N LEU A 103 16.69 2.93 4.90
CA LEU A 103 17.26 3.58 3.71
C LEU A 103 17.88 2.58 2.73
N GLU A 104 18.27 1.43 3.24
CA GLU A 104 18.80 0.30 2.52
C GLU A 104 17.75 -0.37 1.62
N LYS A 105 18.23 -1.24 0.72
CA LYS A 105 17.37 -2.02 -0.17
C LYS A 105 16.68 -3.11 0.64
N PRO A 106 15.35 -3.27 0.54
CA PRO A 106 14.66 -4.36 1.23
C PRO A 106 15.08 -5.72 0.65
N ARG A 107 15.00 -6.76 1.48
CA ARG A 107 15.21 -8.15 1.06
C ARG A 107 14.02 -8.65 0.25
N ILE A 108 12.82 -8.29 0.68
CA ILE A 108 11.55 -8.65 0.04
C ILE A 108 10.84 -7.37 -0.36
N LEU A 109 10.36 -7.33 -1.60
CA LEU A 109 9.41 -6.34 -2.08
C LEU A 109 8.45 -7.09 -3.01
N GLY A 110 7.25 -7.36 -2.52
CA GLY A 110 6.22 -8.12 -3.22
C GLY A 110 4.90 -7.37 -3.27
N PHE A 111 4.12 -7.66 -4.31
CA PHE A 111 2.73 -7.26 -4.38
C PHE A 111 1.92 -8.27 -5.20
N ALA A 112 0.66 -8.42 -4.84
CA ALA A 112 -0.29 -9.27 -5.53
C ALA A 112 -1.72 -8.76 -5.30
N PRO A 113 -2.64 -8.93 -6.26
CA PRO A 113 -4.06 -8.83 -5.96
C PRO A 113 -4.44 -9.82 -4.85
N LEU A 114 -5.22 -9.38 -3.86
CA LEU A 114 -5.70 -10.23 -2.77
C LEU A 114 -6.50 -11.43 -3.30
N GLN A 115 -7.17 -11.26 -4.44
CA GLN A 115 -8.04 -12.24 -5.08
C GLN A 115 -7.28 -13.42 -5.69
N ILE A 116 -5.97 -13.29 -5.92
CA ILE A 116 -5.15 -14.38 -6.46
C ILE A 116 -4.38 -15.12 -5.37
N LEU A 117 -4.39 -14.63 -4.13
CA LEU A 117 -3.81 -15.35 -3.00
C LEU A 117 -4.71 -16.52 -2.65
N SER A 118 -4.10 -17.68 -2.38
CA SER A 118 -4.81 -18.78 -1.71
C SER A 118 -5.27 -18.37 -0.32
N ASP A 119 -6.24 -19.09 0.25
CA ASP A 119 -6.75 -18.81 1.59
C ASP A 119 -5.64 -18.83 2.65
N ASP A 120 -4.68 -19.75 2.55
CA ASP A 120 -3.52 -19.83 3.45
C ASP A 120 -2.60 -18.61 3.29
N GLN A 121 -2.28 -18.22 2.05
CA GLN A 121 -1.45 -17.04 1.79
C GLN A 121 -2.12 -15.75 2.25
N ARG A 122 -3.43 -15.64 2.04
CA ARG A 122 -4.22 -14.49 2.47
C ARG A 122 -4.28 -14.43 3.99
N SER A 123 -4.58 -15.55 4.65
CA SER A 123 -4.59 -15.65 6.13
C SER A 123 -3.24 -15.25 6.71
N ALA A 124 -2.14 -15.79 6.17
CA ALA A 124 -0.78 -15.47 6.62
C ALA A 124 -0.41 -14.00 6.38
N PHE A 125 -0.92 -13.37 5.31
CA PHE A 125 -0.71 -11.95 5.03
C PHE A 125 -1.52 -11.05 5.99
N GLU A 126 -2.78 -11.40 6.24
CA GLU A 126 -3.70 -10.64 7.09
C GLU A 126 -3.34 -10.73 8.59
N GLN A 127 -2.67 -11.82 8.99
CA GLN A 127 -2.16 -12.02 10.34
C GLN A 127 -0.92 -11.12 10.59
N VAL A 128 -1.16 -9.91 11.09
CA VAL A 128 -0.13 -8.90 11.40
C VAL A 128 0.05 -8.64 12.90
N ALA A 129 -0.93 -9.02 13.71
CA ALA A 129 -0.80 -9.11 15.16
C ALA A 129 -0.73 -10.59 15.52
N GLY A 130 0.23 -10.97 16.36
CA GLY A 130 0.18 -12.27 17.03
C GLY A 130 -1.05 -12.29 17.92
N ASP A 131 -1.91 -13.30 17.77
CA ASP A 131 -3.17 -13.36 18.50
C ASP A 131 -2.96 -13.44 20.03
N ASP A 132 -1.78 -13.85 20.53
CA ASP A 132 -1.54 -13.93 21.98
C ASP A 132 -0.07 -13.80 22.46
N GLU A 133 0.93 -13.64 21.59
CA GLU A 133 2.35 -13.55 22.02
C GLU A 133 3.09 -12.41 21.31
N ILE A 134 3.60 -11.44 22.10
CA ILE A 134 4.61 -10.48 21.64
C ILE A 134 5.94 -11.23 21.61
N ASP A 135 6.25 -11.89 20.50
CA ASP A 135 7.50 -12.67 20.34
C ASP A 135 8.75 -11.81 20.53
N LEU A 136 8.69 -10.55 20.08
CA LEU A 136 9.72 -9.52 20.31
C LEU A 136 9.05 -8.14 20.48
N TRP A 137 9.51 -7.37 21.46
CA TRP A 137 9.02 -6.03 21.72
C TRP A 137 9.59 -5.06 20.67
N PRO A 138 8.76 -4.21 20.03
CA PRO A 138 9.27 -3.13 19.20
C PRO A 138 10.16 -2.18 20.01
N GLU A 139 10.98 -1.37 19.33
CA GLU A 139 11.85 -0.38 19.97
C GLU A 139 11.09 0.46 21.01
N ILE A 140 11.62 0.52 22.24
CA ILE A 140 10.97 1.23 23.36
C ILE A 140 10.80 2.71 23.00
N GLY A 141 9.56 3.20 23.12
CA GLY A 141 9.22 4.58 22.81
C GLY A 141 8.84 4.84 21.35
N SER A 142 8.96 3.83 20.48
CA SER A 142 8.40 3.88 19.12
C SER A 142 6.87 3.94 19.14
N ARG A 143 6.25 4.35 18.03
CA ARG A 143 4.78 4.31 17.91
C ARG A 143 4.28 2.88 17.84
N ALA A 144 5.03 1.98 17.20
CA ALA A 144 4.72 0.55 17.20
C ALA A 144 4.66 -0.01 18.62
N PHE A 145 5.63 0.36 19.48
CA PHE A 145 5.61 0.02 20.90
C PHE A 145 4.35 0.56 21.59
N LEU A 146 4.02 1.85 21.42
CA LEU A 146 2.82 2.44 22.02
C LEU A 146 1.54 1.71 21.58
N ARG A 147 1.42 1.36 20.30
CA ARG A 147 0.28 0.61 19.74
C ARG A 147 0.16 -0.79 20.32
N ALA A 148 1.28 -1.50 20.52
CA ALA A 148 1.29 -2.82 21.15
C ALA A 148 0.72 -2.81 22.57
N PHE A 149 0.81 -1.67 23.29
CA PHE A 149 0.18 -1.48 24.61
C PHE A 149 -1.21 -0.84 24.55
N GLY A 150 -1.88 -0.86 23.39
CA GLY A 150 -3.22 -0.30 23.21
C GLY A 150 -3.29 1.22 23.28
N LYS A 151 -2.15 1.93 23.16
CA LYS A 151 -2.15 3.39 23.04
C LYS A 151 -2.31 3.80 21.59
N SER A 152 -3.03 4.90 21.36
CA SER A 152 -3.19 5.51 20.05
C SER A 152 -2.29 6.75 19.96
N PRO A 153 -1.08 6.67 19.38
CA PRO A 153 -0.19 7.82 19.22
C PRO A 153 -0.73 8.87 18.23
N ASP A 154 -1.76 8.52 17.46
CA ASP A 154 -2.51 9.37 16.55
C ASP A 154 -4.01 9.02 16.60
N ARG A 155 -4.81 9.70 15.78
CA ARG A 155 -6.26 9.48 15.69
C ARG A 155 -6.65 8.40 14.67
N LEU A 156 -5.69 7.60 14.19
CA LEU A 156 -5.99 6.54 13.24
C LEU A 156 -6.51 5.30 13.99
N PRO A 157 -7.63 4.71 13.55
CA PRO A 157 -8.15 3.49 14.16
C PRO A 157 -7.21 2.30 13.93
N LEU A 158 -7.07 1.46 14.96
CA LEU A 158 -6.49 0.13 14.84
C LEU A 158 -7.60 -0.92 14.71
N SER A 159 -7.45 -1.85 13.78
CA SER A 159 -8.34 -2.99 13.60
C SER A 159 -7.53 -4.23 13.25
N GLY A 160 -7.52 -5.24 14.11
CA GLY A 160 -6.76 -6.49 13.88
C GLY A 160 -5.27 -6.27 13.60
N GLY A 161 -4.63 -5.33 14.31
CA GLY A 161 -3.22 -4.96 14.10
C GLY A 161 -2.97 -4.01 12.91
N TRP A 162 -3.98 -3.72 12.10
CA TRP A 162 -3.87 -2.76 10.99
C TRP A 162 -4.18 -1.35 11.45
N VAL A 163 -3.32 -0.40 11.08
CA VAL A 163 -3.62 1.04 11.12
C VAL A 163 -4.46 1.37 9.88
N VAL A 164 -5.72 1.73 10.11
CA VAL A 164 -6.67 2.03 9.03
C VAL A 164 -6.63 3.54 8.73
N VAL A 165 -6.00 3.90 7.62
CA VAL A 165 -5.83 5.30 7.21
C VAL A 165 -7.08 5.82 6.48
N GLN A 166 -7.63 4.99 5.60
CA GLN A 166 -8.88 5.23 4.89
C GLN A 166 -9.63 3.90 4.83
N PRO A 167 -10.82 3.79 5.45
CA PRO A 167 -11.64 2.58 5.34
C PRO A 167 -11.81 2.13 3.89
N ASP A 168 -11.71 0.83 3.65
CA ASP A 168 -11.82 0.15 2.35
C ASP A 168 -10.83 0.61 1.28
N ARG A 169 -9.82 1.41 1.67
CA ARG A 169 -8.93 2.06 0.71
C ARG A 169 -7.47 1.98 1.06
N TYR A 170 -7.13 2.20 2.32
CA TYR A 170 -5.74 2.17 2.72
C TYR A 170 -5.59 1.80 4.17
N ARG A 171 -4.91 0.67 4.39
CA ARG A 171 -4.49 0.19 5.69
C ARG A 171 -3.07 -0.33 5.60
N TYR A 172 -2.34 -0.25 6.70
CA TYR A 172 -0.98 -0.75 6.79
C TYR A 172 -0.70 -1.31 8.19
N ALA A 173 0.33 -2.14 8.28
CA ALA A 173 0.89 -2.63 9.52
C ALA A 173 2.41 -2.58 9.43
N VAL A 174 3.05 -2.29 10.56
CA VAL A 174 4.50 -2.33 10.72
C VAL A 174 4.80 -3.25 11.89
N VAL A 175 5.60 -4.28 11.63
CA VAL A 175 6.00 -5.28 12.61
C VAL A 175 7.52 -5.28 12.71
N GLU A 176 8.03 -5.33 13.94
CA GLU A 176 9.46 -5.46 14.23
C GLU A 176 9.71 -6.78 14.98
N THR A 177 10.20 -7.79 14.27
CA THR A 177 10.51 -9.12 14.85
C THR A 177 11.64 -9.76 14.05
N GLY A 178 12.87 -9.67 14.54
CA GLY A 178 14.07 -10.14 13.79
C GLY A 178 14.40 -9.34 12.52
N GLY A 179 13.65 -8.26 12.28
CA GLY A 179 13.68 -7.41 11.08
C GLY A 179 12.46 -6.50 11.07
N VAL A 180 12.35 -5.64 10.05
CA VAL A 180 11.19 -4.75 9.85
C VAL A 180 10.35 -5.25 8.70
N LEU A 181 9.09 -5.59 8.97
CA LEU A 181 8.09 -5.98 8.01
C LEU A 181 7.04 -4.88 7.91
N VAL A 182 6.79 -4.40 6.68
CA VAL A 182 5.70 -3.48 6.38
C VAL A 182 4.74 -4.16 5.42
N ARG A 183 3.49 -4.31 5.85
CA ARG A 183 2.39 -4.74 5.00
C ARG A 183 1.43 -3.59 4.78
N MET A 184 0.88 -3.50 3.58
CA MET A 184 -0.16 -2.52 3.26
C MET A 184 -1.12 -3.06 2.22
N VAL A 185 -2.36 -2.57 2.29
CA VAL A 185 -3.41 -2.91 1.34
C VAL A 185 -3.94 -1.63 0.72
N LEU A 186 -3.97 -1.60 -0.62
CA LEU A 186 -4.49 -0.50 -1.40
C LEU A 186 -5.83 -0.91 -2.05
N SER A 187 -6.87 -0.15 -1.76
CA SER A 187 -8.25 -0.32 -2.26
C SER A 187 -8.86 -1.71 -2.03
N GLU A 188 -8.49 -2.38 -0.92
CA GLU A 188 -8.83 -3.79 -0.63
C GLU A 188 -8.61 -4.74 -1.83
N TYR A 189 -7.65 -4.37 -2.69
CA TYR A 189 -7.31 -5.09 -3.89
C TYR A 189 -5.83 -5.47 -3.89
N LEU A 190 -4.92 -4.51 -3.77
CA LEU A 190 -3.49 -4.77 -3.90
C LEU A 190 -2.85 -4.99 -2.51
N ALA A 191 -2.51 -6.24 -2.21
CA ALA A 191 -1.66 -6.59 -1.07
C ALA A 191 -0.21 -6.29 -1.42
N CYS A 192 0.49 -5.62 -0.51
CA CYS A 192 1.89 -5.27 -0.67
C CYS A 192 2.67 -5.65 0.60
N GLU A 193 3.86 -6.20 0.41
CA GLU A 193 4.76 -6.59 1.49
C GLU A 193 6.18 -6.12 1.20
N VAL A 194 6.81 -5.50 2.20
CA VAL A 194 8.21 -5.07 2.15
C VAL A 194 8.90 -5.47 3.44
N ALA A 195 10.01 -6.19 3.33
CA ALA A 195 10.76 -6.66 4.49
C ALA A 195 12.24 -6.26 4.42
N TRP A 196 12.76 -5.77 5.55
CA TRP A 196 14.17 -5.50 5.80
C TRP A 196 14.68 -6.45 6.88
N GLU A 197 15.75 -7.18 6.56
CA GLU A 197 16.45 -8.14 7.44
C GLU A 197 15.67 -9.40 7.85
N TYR A 198 16.45 -10.48 8.00
CA TYR A 198 16.26 -11.70 8.80
C TYR A 198 17.66 -12.33 8.91
#